data_AF-A0A9D8ZC91-F1
#
_entry.id   AF-A0A9D8ZC91-F1
#
_cell.length_a   1.000
_cell.length_b   1.000
_cell.length_c   1.000
_cell.angle_alpha   90.00
_cell.angle_beta   90.00
_cell.angle_gamma   90.00
#
_symmetry.space_group_name_H-M   'P 1'
#
loop_
_entity.id
_entity.type
_entity.pdbx_description
1 polymer ?
#
loop_
_entity_poly.entity_id
_entity_poly.type
_entity_poly.pdbx_seq_one_letter_code
_entity_poly.pdbx_strand_id
1 'polypeptide(L)'
;MSRDVDERKKRKALRKLRKAAMLAEQGLGPPLSDWEKQFLEEVEERIEKFGSAFHDLEKGQSDEALSALQHVKLREIDKKARGKGKSGFGSKGGFKRKTSPRVRQIDEDLEVPAPEPAAKPRPNKPQLVRASDLSSDPEAGPKPPISVQAKPKKPPQLKVIRGGAGKT
;
A
#
# COMPACT_ATOMS: atom_id res chain seq x y z
N MET A 1 34.09 2.03 15.09
CA MET A 1 33.40 3.07 15.88
C MET A 1 31.99 2.58 16.14
N SER A 2 31.59 2.42 17.40
CA SER A 2 30.19 2.11 17.77
C SER A 2 29.32 3.34 17.50
N ARG A 3 28.11 3.16 16.98
CA ARG A 3 27.17 4.29 16.81
C ARG A 3 26.15 4.27 17.92
N ASP A 4 25.84 5.45 18.45
CA ASP A 4 24.66 5.64 19.29
C ASP A 4 23.41 5.58 18.40
N VAL A 5 22.91 4.36 18.19
CA VAL A 5 21.60 4.12 17.58
C VAL A 5 20.60 3.90 18.70
N ASP A 6 19.41 4.49 18.55
CA ASP A 6 18.31 4.30 19.50
C ASP A 6 18.10 2.82 19.85
N GLU A 7 18.13 2.49 21.14
CA GLU A 7 17.89 1.12 21.62
C GLU A 7 16.55 0.55 21.13
N ARG A 8 15.55 1.42 20.97
CA ARG A 8 14.24 1.06 20.40
C ARG A 8 14.36 0.58 18.96
N LYS A 9 15.23 1.20 18.15
CA LYS A 9 15.44 0.83 16.75
C LYS A 9 16.34 -0.41 16.65
N LYS A 10 17.36 -0.53 17.50
CA LYS A 10 18.14 -1.76 17.70
C LYS A 10 17.22 -2.96 17.98
N ARG A 11 16.36 -2.85 19.01
CA ARG A 11 15.43 -3.92 19.38
C ARG A 11 14.44 -4.26 18.25
N LYS A 12 13.96 -3.25 17.52
CA LYS A 12 13.10 -3.47 16.34
C LYS A 12 13.83 -4.23 15.23
N ALA A 13 15.09 -3.92 14.98
CA ALA A 13 15.89 -4.61 13.97
C ALA A 13 16.15 -6.07 14.37
N LEU A 14 16.59 -6.32 15.61
CA LEU A 14 16.78 -7.68 16.14
C LEU A 14 15.49 -8.51 16.05
N ARG A 15 14.33 -7.92 16.39
CA ARG A 15 13.04 -8.61 16.24
C ARG A 15 12.72 -8.97 14.79
N LYS A 16 13.08 -8.13 13.82
CA LYS A 16 12.90 -8.43 12.39
C LYS A 16 13.81 -9.57 11.93
N LEU A 17 15.07 -9.58 12.35
CA LEU A 17 16.03 -10.64 12.02
C LEU A 17 15.58 -11.99 12.57
N ARG A 18 15.27 -12.06 13.87
CA ARG A 18 14.75 -13.28 14.51
C ARG A 18 13.45 -13.76 13.87
N LYS A 19 12.56 -12.83 13.50
CA LYS A 19 11.33 -13.19 12.80
C LYS A 19 11.61 -13.77 11.41
N ALA A 20 12.56 -13.20 10.67
CA ALA A 20 12.95 -13.69 9.36
C ALA A 20 13.59 -15.09 9.46
N ALA A 21 14.45 -15.32 10.46
CA ALA A 21 15.04 -16.62 10.76
C ALA A 21 13.95 -17.67 11.09
N MET A 22 13.05 -17.35 12.02
CA MET A 22 11.92 -18.23 12.37
C MET A 22 11.02 -18.55 11.17
N LEU A 23 10.73 -17.55 10.32
CA LEU A 23 9.94 -17.78 9.11
C LEU A 23 10.68 -18.64 8.08
N ALA A 24 12.00 -18.48 7.98
CA ALA A 24 12.82 -19.32 7.13
C ALA A 24 12.85 -20.77 7.62
N GLU A 25 12.93 -21.00 8.93
CA GLU A 25 12.84 -22.33 9.56
C GLU A 25 11.46 -22.97 9.38
N GLN A 26 10.38 -22.18 9.39
CA GLN A 26 9.02 -22.66 9.12
C GLN A 26 8.85 -23.22 7.70
N GLY A 27 9.78 -22.96 6.77
CA GLY A 27 9.93 -23.76 5.55
C GLY A 27 8.75 -23.71 4.57
N LEU A 28 7.91 -22.67 4.62
CA LEU A 28 6.77 -22.51 3.71
C LEU A 28 7.18 -22.17 2.26
N GLY A 29 8.48 -21.95 2.03
CA GLY A 29 9.03 -21.68 0.71
C GLY A 29 10.39 -22.34 0.51
N PRO A 30 11.06 -22.03 -0.62
CA PRO A 30 12.36 -22.60 -0.95
C PRO A 30 13.36 -22.42 0.20
N PRO A 31 14.25 -23.41 0.44
CA PRO A 31 15.24 -23.32 1.51
C PRO A 31 16.09 -22.06 1.35
N LEU A 32 16.35 -21.41 2.48
CA LEU A 32 17.16 -20.20 2.52
C LEU A 32 18.58 -20.50 2.02
N SER A 33 19.13 -19.64 1.17
CA SER A 33 20.49 -19.82 0.67
C SER A 33 21.50 -19.73 1.81
N ASP A 34 22.63 -20.44 1.72
CA ASP A 34 23.64 -20.45 2.79
C ASP A 34 24.17 -19.05 3.12
N TRP A 35 24.35 -18.20 2.10
CA TRP A 35 24.71 -16.81 2.32
C TRP A 35 23.61 -15.99 3.02
N GLU A 36 22.33 -16.32 2.80
CA GLU A 36 21.19 -15.62 3.40
C GLU A 36 21.07 -15.98 4.89
N LYS A 37 21.46 -17.20 5.28
CA LYS A 37 21.59 -17.61 6.69
C LYS A 37 22.75 -16.85 7.35
N GLN A 38 23.92 -16.86 6.72
CA GLN A 38 25.09 -16.12 7.20
C GLN A 38 24.81 -14.62 7.31
N PHE A 39 24.04 -14.04 6.37
CA PHE A 39 23.62 -12.65 6.43
C PHE A 39 22.79 -12.34 7.67
N LEU A 40 21.85 -13.21 8.06
CA LEU A 40 21.03 -12.98 9.25
C LEU A 40 21.87 -13.01 10.53
N GLU A 41 22.79 -13.97 10.64
CA GLU A 41 23.70 -14.12 11.77
C GLU A 41 24.68 -12.94 11.88
N GLU A 42 25.39 -12.60 10.80
CA GLU A 42 26.38 -11.52 10.81
C GLU A 42 25.75 -10.16 11.12
N VAL A 43 24.55 -9.90 10.58
CA VAL A 43 23.83 -8.66 10.82
C VAL A 43 23.31 -8.59 12.26
N GLU A 44 22.87 -9.72 12.84
CA GLU A 44 22.49 -9.80 14.25
C GLU A 44 23.69 -9.49 15.16
N GLU A 45 24.83 -10.17 14.97
CA GLU A 45 26.05 -9.94 15.75
C GLU A 45 26.53 -8.49 15.68
N ARG A 46 26.49 -7.89 14.48
CA ARG A 46 26.94 -6.52 14.27
C ARG A 46 26.05 -5.51 14.98
N ILE A 47 24.73 -5.70 14.96
CA ILE A 47 23.78 -4.85 15.68
C ILE A 47 23.96 -5.02 17.20
N GLU A 48 24.24 -6.23 17.66
CA GLU A 48 24.51 -6.49 19.08
C GLU A 48 25.77 -5.76 19.55
N LYS A 49 26.88 -5.88 18.79
CA LYS A 49 28.18 -5.30 19.12
C LYS A 49 28.25 -3.77 18.94
N PHE A 50 27.70 -3.23 17.86
CA PHE A 50 27.89 -1.83 17.48
C PHE A 50 26.63 -0.97 17.51
N GLY A 51 25.46 -1.57 17.79
CA GLY A 51 24.17 -0.88 17.75
C GLY A 51 23.59 -0.70 16.33
N SER A 52 24.45 -0.71 15.30
CA SER A 52 24.09 -0.61 13.89
C SER A 52 24.78 -1.66 13.03
N ALA A 53 24.07 -2.17 12.02
CA ALA A 53 24.60 -3.07 11.02
C ALA A 53 25.44 -2.38 9.93
N PHE A 54 25.48 -1.04 9.91
CA PHE A 54 26.19 -0.27 8.89
C PHE A 54 26.79 1.02 9.48
N HIS A 55 27.88 1.47 8.87
CA HIS A 55 28.61 2.67 9.31
C HIS A 55 28.46 3.86 8.35
N ASP A 56 28.12 3.63 7.09
CA ASP A 56 28.04 4.68 6.08
C ASP A 56 26.64 5.34 6.04
N LEU A 57 26.57 6.66 6.22
CA LEU A 57 25.31 7.41 6.18
C LEU A 57 24.70 7.45 4.78
N GLU A 58 25.48 7.25 3.73
CA GLU A 58 24.92 7.19 2.37
C GLU A 58 24.06 5.94 2.14
N LYS A 59 24.22 4.91 2.99
CA LYS A 59 23.49 3.65 2.87
C LYS A 59 22.17 3.63 3.64
N GLY A 60 21.86 4.66 4.42
CA GLY A 60 20.65 4.70 5.24
C GLY A 60 20.58 5.89 6.20
N GLN A 61 19.48 5.99 6.92
CA GLN A 61 19.27 7.03 7.91
C GLN A 61 20.25 6.86 9.08
N SER A 62 20.81 7.97 9.58
CA SER A 62 21.75 7.97 10.72
C SER A 62 21.22 7.22 11.93
N ASP A 63 19.91 7.29 12.13
CA ASP A 63 19.27 6.78 13.33
C ASP A 63 18.77 5.35 13.17
N GLU A 64 18.82 4.76 11.97
CA GLU A 64 18.34 3.39 11.74
C GLU A 64 19.45 2.37 11.98
N ALA A 65 19.09 1.21 12.54
CA ALA A 65 20.05 0.13 12.82
C ALA A 65 20.38 -0.72 11.58
N LEU A 66 19.59 -0.61 10.51
CA LEU A 66 19.72 -1.39 9.28
C LEU A 66 19.79 -0.45 8.06
N SER A 67 20.60 -0.80 7.08
CA SER A 67 20.71 -0.04 5.84
C SER A 67 19.50 -0.26 4.93
N ALA A 68 19.31 0.63 3.96
CA ALA A 68 18.22 0.51 2.98
C ALA A 68 18.29 -0.82 2.22
N LEU A 69 19.50 -1.26 1.82
CA LEU A 69 19.71 -2.52 1.12
C LEU A 69 19.48 -3.74 2.02
N GLN A 70 19.88 -3.68 3.29
CA GLN A 70 19.58 -4.74 4.27
C GLN A 70 18.07 -4.88 4.46
N HIS A 71 17.31 -3.78 4.47
CA HIS A 71 15.85 -3.83 4.49
C HIS A 71 15.25 -4.47 3.24
N VAL A 72 15.77 -4.18 2.06
CA VAL A 72 15.34 -4.84 0.82
C VAL A 72 15.62 -6.34 0.92
N LYS A 73 16.79 -6.72 1.44
CA LYS A 73 17.18 -8.11 1.57
C LYS A 73 16.32 -8.89 2.55
N LEU A 74 16.03 -8.32 3.73
CA LEU A 74 15.11 -8.93 4.70
C LEU A 74 13.72 -9.14 4.11
N ARG A 75 13.21 -8.19 3.32
CA ARG A 75 11.92 -8.35 2.62
C ARG A 75 11.96 -9.46 1.57
N GLU A 76 13.09 -9.65 0.92
CA GLU A 76 13.28 -10.76 -0.02
C GLU A 76 13.28 -12.10 0.71
N ILE A 77 14.03 -12.20 1.81
CA ILE A 77 14.06 -13.38 2.68
C ILE A 77 12.65 -13.69 3.21
N ASP A 78 11.93 -12.70 3.75
CA ASP A 78 10.55 -12.88 4.22
C ASP A 78 9.62 -13.37 3.11
N LYS A 79 9.78 -12.87 1.87
CA LYS A 79 8.96 -13.31 0.73
C LYS A 79 9.31 -14.75 0.33
N LYS A 80 10.59 -15.10 0.31
CA LYS A 80 11.06 -16.46 0.03
C LYS A 80 10.56 -17.43 1.09
N ALA A 81 10.76 -17.12 2.37
CA ALA A 81 10.30 -17.91 3.50
C ALA A 81 8.79 -18.15 3.48
N ARG A 82 8.00 -17.16 3.04
CA ARG A 82 6.53 -17.29 2.90
C ARG A 82 6.08 -17.97 1.61
N GLY A 83 6.99 -18.53 0.82
CA GLY A 83 6.67 -19.16 -0.47
C GLY A 83 6.18 -18.18 -1.56
N LYS A 84 6.26 -16.86 -1.32
CA LYS A 84 5.87 -15.81 -2.29
C LYS A 84 7.07 -15.37 -3.13
N GLY A 85 7.90 -16.34 -3.52
CA GLY A 85 9.08 -16.14 -4.35
C GLY A 85 8.70 -15.50 -5.69
N LYS A 86 9.27 -14.32 -5.95
CA LYS A 86 9.34 -13.63 -7.26
C LYS A 86 8.08 -13.74 -8.14
N SER A 87 6.94 -13.23 -7.66
CA SER A 87 5.97 -12.66 -8.59
C SER A 87 6.60 -11.39 -9.16
N GLY A 88 7.35 -11.56 -10.25
CA GLY A 88 8.07 -10.48 -10.92
C GLY A 88 7.13 -9.33 -11.25
N PHE A 89 7.51 -8.10 -10.88
CA PHE A 89 7.05 -6.77 -11.34
C PHE A 89 5.57 -6.54 -11.75
N GLY A 90 4.64 -7.46 -11.52
CA GLY A 90 3.36 -7.52 -12.24
C GLY A 90 2.15 -7.82 -11.38
N SER A 91 2.30 -7.94 -10.06
CA SER A 91 1.18 -8.24 -9.16
C SER A 91 0.97 -7.17 -8.10
N LYS A 92 0.81 -5.93 -8.55
CA LYS A 92 -0.13 -5.00 -7.90
C LYS A 92 -0.96 -4.40 -9.02
N GLY A 93 -2.23 -4.82 -9.03
CA GLY A 93 -3.24 -4.54 -10.05
C GLY A 93 -2.98 -3.27 -10.83
N GLY A 94 -2.57 -3.44 -12.08
CA GLY A 94 -2.64 -2.39 -13.07
C GLY A 94 -4.06 -1.85 -13.05
N PHE A 95 -4.19 -0.57 -12.73
CA PHE A 95 -5.33 0.21 -13.19
C PHE A 95 -5.55 -0.17 -14.65
N LYS A 96 -6.69 -0.79 -14.95
CA LYS A 96 -7.12 -1.07 -16.32
C LYS A 96 -7.26 0.30 -17.00
N ARG A 97 -6.17 0.86 -17.52
CA ARG A 97 -6.19 2.04 -18.38
C ARG A 97 -6.86 1.60 -19.67
N LYS A 98 -8.19 1.68 -19.72
CA LYS A 98 -8.94 1.64 -20.98
C LYS A 98 -8.69 2.94 -21.74
N THR A 99 -7.47 3.13 -22.22
CA THR A 99 -7.09 4.12 -23.22
C THR A 99 -5.71 3.68 -23.69
N SER A 100 -5.68 3.02 -24.84
CA SER A 100 -4.45 3.01 -25.64
C SER A 100 -4.07 4.48 -25.89
N PRO A 101 -2.81 4.88 -25.69
CA PRO A 101 -2.40 6.25 -25.91
C PRO A 101 -2.76 6.62 -27.35
N ARG A 102 -3.62 7.64 -27.52
CA ARG A 102 -4.04 8.14 -28.83
C ARG A 102 -2.88 8.97 -29.40
N VAL A 103 -1.81 8.29 -29.78
CA VAL A 103 -0.75 8.87 -30.61
C VAL A 103 -1.40 9.13 -31.97
N ARG A 104 -1.54 10.40 -32.35
CA ARG A 104 -1.90 10.76 -33.72
C ARG A 104 -0.70 10.36 -34.58
N GLN A 105 -0.87 9.37 -35.46
CA GLN A 105 0.10 9.03 -36.49
C GLN A 105 0.17 10.26 -37.42
N ILE A 106 1.21 11.07 -37.27
CA ILE A 106 1.39 12.33 -38.02
C ILE A 106 1.49 12.07 -39.54
N ASP A 107 1.85 10.84 -39.91
CA ASP A 107 1.92 10.38 -41.30
C ASP A 107 0.56 10.31 -42.02
N GLU A 108 -0.58 10.32 -41.29
CA GLU A 108 -1.93 10.29 -41.88
C GLU A 108 -2.53 11.68 -42.19
N ASP A 109 -1.88 12.79 -41.80
CA ASP A 109 -2.43 14.15 -41.92
C ASP A 109 -1.99 14.89 -43.20
N LEU A 110 -1.26 14.23 -44.11
CA LEU A 110 -0.90 14.74 -45.43
C LEU A 110 -1.68 13.99 -46.52
N GLU A 111 -2.60 14.72 -47.16
CA GLU A 111 -3.23 14.47 -48.47
C GLU A 111 -4.50 13.58 -48.61
N VAL A 112 -5.64 14.26 -48.80
CA VAL A 112 -6.52 14.34 -50.01
C VAL A 112 -8.00 14.56 -49.57
N PRO A 113 -8.72 15.57 -50.10
CA PRO A 113 -10.08 15.88 -49.67
C PRO A 113 -11.18 14.99 -50.30
N ALA A 114 -12.24 14.73 -49.50
CA ALA A 114 -13.58 14.19 -49.81
C ALA A 114 -13.78 12.65 -49.84
N PRO A 115 -14.97 12.11 -49.50
CA PRO A 115 -16.29 12.75 -49.27
C PRO A 115 -16.81 12.65 -47.81
N GLU A 116 -17.77 13.52 -47.44
CA GLU A 116 -18.36 13.59 -46.09
C GLU A 116 -18.99 12.25 -45.67
N PRO A 117 -18.55 11.62 -44.55
CA PRO A 117 -19.18 10.41 -44.06
C PRO A 117 -20.54 10.74 -43.41
N ALA A 118 -21.58 10.04 -43.85
CA ALA A 118 -22.95 10.16 -43.35
C ALA A 118 -23.02 10.26 -41.81
N ALA A 119 -23.77 11.25 -41.32
CA ALA A 119 -23.91 11.55 -39.90
C ALA A 119 -24.46 10.34 -39.12
N LYS A 120 -23.63 9.77 -38.24
CA LYS A 120 -24.07 8.72 -37.29
C LYS A 120 -25.17 9.27 -36.36
N PRO A 121 -26.17 8.47 -35.97
CA PRO A 121 -27.20 8.92 -35.04
C PRO A 121 -26.55 9.34 -33.72
N ARG A 122 -26.83 10.57 -33.28
CA ARG A 122 -26.31 11.09 -32.01
C ARG A 122 -26.98 10.31 -30.88
N PRO A 123 -26.23 9.77 -29.91
CA PRO A 123 -26.84 9.12 -28.76
C PRO A 123 -27.69 10.14 -27.98
N ASN A 124 -28.92 9.76 -27.65
CA ASN A 124 -29.82 10.60 -26.88
C ASN A 124 -29.21 10.91 -25.52
N LYS A 125 -28.98 12.19 -25.26
CA LYS A 125 -28.49 12.66 -23.96
C LYS A 125 -29.65 12.49 -22.96
N PRO A 126 -29.39 12.00 -21.73
CA PRO A 126 -30.44 11.95 -20.72
C PRO A 126 -30.94 13.37 -20.43
N GLN A 127 -32.25 13.58 -20.52
CA GLN A 127 -32.87 14.84 -20.10
C GLN A 127 -32.89 14.90 -18.57
N LEU A 128 -32.52 16.06 -18.03
CA LEU A 128 -32.58 16.30 -16.60
C LEU A 128 -34.04 16.64 -16.24
N VAL A 129 -34.76 15.66 -15.69
CA VAL A 129 -36.12 15.87 -15.17
C VAL A 129 -36.06 16.51 -13.79
N ARG A 130 -36.97 17.44 -13.51
CA ARG A 130 -37.06 18.10 -12.20
C ARG A 130 -37.73 17.15 -11.21
N ALA A 131 -37.24 17.12 -9.96
CA ALA A 131 -37.74 16.21 -8.92
C ALA A 131 -39.24 16.39 -8.59
N SER A 132 -39.81 17.58 -8.85
CA SER A 132 -41.25 17.83 -8.71
C SER A 132 -42.09 16.98 -9.66
N ASP A 133 -41.56 16.66 -10.83
CA ASP A 133 -42.31 16.04 -11.93
C ASP A 133 -42.35 14.51 -11.80
N LEU A 134 -41.55 13.96 -10.89
CA LEU A 134 -41.56 12.55 -10.50
C LEU A 134 -42.52 12.26 -9.34
N SER A 135 -43.11 13.31 -8.74
CA SER A 135 -43.89 13.22 -7.50
C SER A 135 -45.35 13.53 -7.75
N SER A 136 -46.00 12.81 -8.67
CA SER A 136 -47.45 12.84 -8.80
C SER A 136 -47.99 11.46 -9.17
N ASP A 137 -47.84 10.51 -8.26
CA ASP A 137 -48.75 9.37 -8.17
C ASP A 137 -49.95 9.81 -7.31
N PRO A 138 -51.15 9.99 -7.88
CA PRO A 138 -52.35 10.37 -7.14
C PRO A 138 -53.01 9.19 -6.39
N GLU A 139 -52.26 8.12 -6.09
CA GLU A 139 -52.81 6.91 -5.46
C GLU A 139 -51.83 6.26 -4.47
N ALA A 140 -51.38 7.02 -3.48
CA ALA A 140 -50.69 6.45 -2.32
C ALA A 140 -51.11 7.16 -1.05
N GLY A 141 -51.99 6.50 -0.28
CA GLY A 141 -52.41 6.92 1.06
C GLY A 141 -51.22 7.11 2.03
N PRO A 142 -51.47 7.69 3.22
CA PRO A 142 -50.41 8.19 4.09
C PRO A 142 -49.48 7.06 4.54
N LYS A 143 -48.20 7.15 4.16
CA LYS A 143 -47.14 6.24 4.62
C LYS A 143 -46.91 6.45 6.13
N PRO A 144 -46.72 5.38 6.93
CA PRO A 144 -46.50 5.52 8.37
C PRO A 144 -45.18 6.27 8.64
N PRO A 145 -45.09 7.04 9.75
CA PRO A 145 -43.89 7.80 10.05
C PRO A 145 -42.71 6.84 10.22
N ILE A 146 -41.70 7.04 9.38
CA ILE A 146 -40.40 6.40 9.51
C ILE A 146 -39.91 6.67 10.93
N SER A 147 -39.70 5.60 11.69
CA SER A 147 -39.08 5.58 13.00
C SER A 147 -37.88 6.52 13.01
N VAL A 148 -38.05 7.65 13.71
CA VAL A 148 -37.00 8.63 13.94
C VAL A 148 -36.06 7.99 14.96
N GLN A 149 -35.14 7.14 14.50
CA GLN A 149 -33.96 6.83 15.30
C GLN A 149 -33.25 8.16 15.52
N ALA A 150 -33.45 8.70 16.73
CA ALA A 150 -32.98 10.00 17.14
C ALA A 150 -31.47 10.05 16.91
N LYS A 151 -31.05 10.88 15.94
CA LYS A 151 -29.64 11.24 15.78
C LYS A 151 -29.17 11.76 17.14
N PRO A 152 -28.06 11.23 17.70
CA PRO A 152 -27.58 11.70 18.99
C PRO A 152 -27.28 13.19 18.89
N LYS A 153 -27.93 14.00 19.74
CA LYS A 153 -27.87 15.48 19.72
C LYS A 153 -26.48 16.07 20.04
N LYS A 154 -25.45 15.24 20.30
CA LYS A 154 -24.10 15.71 20.64
C LYS A 154 -23.05 14.97 19.81
N PRO A 155 -22.05 15.69 19.26
CA PRO A 155 -20.92 15.05 18.61
C PRO A 155 -20.10 14.23 19.62
N PRO A 156 -19.42 13.15 19.19
CA PRO A 156 -18.58 12.37 20.08
C PRO A 156 -17.44 13.23 20.64
N GLN A 157 -17.22 13.16 21.95
CA GLN A 157 -16.14 13.88 22.62
C GLN A 157 -14.91 13.00 22.84
N LEU A 158 -13.74 13.52 22.51
CA LEU A 158 -12.45 12.89 22.71
C LEU A 158 -12.10 12.87 24.21
N LYS A 159 -12.09 11.68 24.83
CA LYS A 159 -11.64 11.54 26.23
C LYS A 159 -10.14 11.25 26.23
N VAL A 160 -9.36 12.21 26.74
CA VAL A 160 -7.92 12.04 26.97
C VAL A 160 -7.72 11.15 28.19
N ILE A 161 -7.25 9.92 27.97
CA ILE A 161 -6.90 9.00 29.05
C ILE A 161 -5.57 9.46 29.66
N ARG A 162 -5.62 10.18 30.79
CA ARG A 162 -4.42 10.44 31.61
C ARG A 162 -4.03 9.14 32.31
N GLY A 163 -3.05 8.43 31.77
CA GLY A 163 -2.56 7.19 32.39
C GLY A 163 -1.64 6.39 31.49
N GLY A 164 -0.54 7.00 31.03
CA GLY A 164 0.52 6.34 30.27
C GLY A 164 1.91 6.46 30.91
N ALA A 165 1.98 6.79 32.20
CA ALA A 165 3.22 6.80 32.97
C ALA A 165 3.06 5.83 34.14
N GLY A 166 3.78 4.70 34.09
CA GLY A 166 3.77 3.70 35.14
C GLY A 166 3.85 2.27 34.63
N LYS A 167 4.98 1.91 34.04
CA LYS A 167 5.44 0.51 34.06
C LYS A 167 6.95 0.52 34.31
N THR A 168 7.28 0.92 35.53
CA THR A 168 8.45 0.43 36.26
C THR A 168 8.03 -0.83 36.97
#